data_AF-W4VNC8-F1
#
_entry.id   AF-W4VNC8-F1
#
_cell.length_a   1.000
_cell.length_b   1.000
_cell.length_c   1.000
_cell.angle_alpha   90.00
_cell.angle_beta   90.00
_cell.angle_gamma   90.00
#
_symmetry.space_group_name_H-M   'P 1'
#
loop_
_entity.id
_entity.type
_entity.pdbx_description
1 polymer ?
#
loop_
_entity_poly.entity_id
_entity_poly.type
_entity_poly.pdbx_seq_one_letter_code
_entity_poly.pdbx_strand_id
1 'polypeptide(L)'
;MEGDSTFDYPLSSRFEESDSLVVFDEVLVPWERVFFYNNLDVSNTFKNKSAFLPFTLHQIVCRQVIKTKFMAGLAQSIVDTINISEYPHIQEMVVEMIAALETMEALLIKAECNAKKDEFELMRPELAPLQVATYTYTTIYPRLVEIVQFLGSSGMVSIPTEADFASEIRADLEQYLQSATLEAEERVKLFRLAWDATMSAFGSRQTQYERFFLGSPNRLANELYNQYDLKQYTDYLKSF
;
A
#
# COMPACT_ATOMS: atom_id res chain seq x y z
N MET A 1 -24.82 10.29 -5.02
CA MET A 1 -23.73 10.98 -4.32
C MET A 1 -23.22 9.97 -3.32
N GLU A 2 -22.23 9.17 -3.70
CA GLU A 2 -21.55 8.25 -2.79
C GLU A 2 -20.45 9.06 -2.08
N GLY A 3 -20.31 8.93 -0.75
CA GLY A 3 -19.03 9.22 -0.10
C GLY A 3 -18.91 10.43 0.84
N ASP A 4 -19.95 11.16 1.22
CA ASP A 4 -19.76 12.32 2.11
C ASP A 4 -19.75 11.98 3.61
N SER A 5 -20.38 10.87 4.04
CA SER A 5 -20.37 10.48 5.45
C SER A 5 -19.04 9.86 5.83
N THR A 6 -18.34 10.48 6.78
CA THR A 6 -17.13 9.93 7.39
C THR A 6 -17.38 8.68 8.23
N PHE A 7 -18.64 8.35 8.54
CA PHE A 7 -19.02 7.10 9.18
C PHE A 7 -19.10 5.97 8.16
N ASP A 8 -19.82 6.20 7.06
CA ASP A 8 -20.07 5.16 6.03
C ASP A 8 -18.84 4.92 5.14
N TYR A 9 -18.05 5.97 4.91
CA TYR A 9 -16.91 6.02 3.98
C TYR A 9 -15.70 6.71 4.62
N PRO A 10 -15.12 6.15 5.70
CA PRO A 10 -14.13 6.84 6.53
C PRO A 10 -12.81 7.16 5.81
N LEU A 11 -12.49 6.46 4.70
CA LEU A 11 -11.29 6.70 3.91
C LEU A 11 -11.59 7.42 2.60
N SER A 12 -12.53 6.91 1.82
CA SER A 12 -12.85 7.44 0.49
C SER A 12 -13.40 8.87 0.52
N SER A 13 -14.09 9.26 1.60
CA SER A 13 -14.54 10.65 1.81
C SER A 13 -13.42 11.69 1.90
N ARG A 14 -12.17 11.26 2.14
CA ARG A 14 -11.06 12.16 2.51
C ARG A 14 -9.76 11.92 1.73
N PHE A 15 -9.57 10.71 1.23
CA PHE A 15 -8.29 10.27 0.67
C PHE A 15 -8.40 9.79 -0.78
N GLU A 16 -9.53 10.05 -1.44
CA GLU A 16 -9.70 9.73 -2.86
C GLU A 16 -8.73 10.53 -3.72
N GLU A 17 -7.99 9.83 -4.60
CA GLU A 17 -7.06 10.41 -5.56
C GLU A 17 -7.53 10.05 -6.96
N SER A 18 -8.16 11.00 -7.66
CA SER A 18 -8.75 10.76 -8.98
C SER A 18 -7.70 10.45 -10.05
N ASP A 19 -7.76 9.25 -10.62
CA ASP A 19 -6.98 8.85 -11.80
C ASP A 19 -7.60 9.43 -13.08
N SER A 20 -7.09 10.58 -13.53
CA SER A 20 -7.66 11.33 -14.65
C SER A 20 -6.87 11.14 -15.96
N LEU A 21 -7.60 11.02 -17.07
CA LEU A 21 -7.02 11.14 -18.40
C LEU A 21 -6.64 12.61 -18.66
N VAL A 22 -5.38 12.85 -19.03
CA VAL A 22 -4.91 14.18 -19.43
C VAL A 22 -4.74 14.22 -20.95
N VAL A 23 -5.47 15.12 -21.62
CA VAL A 23 -5.42 15.32 -23.07
C VAL A 23 -4.74 16.64 -23.37
N PHE A 24 -3.75 16.62 -24.27
CA PHE A 24 -3.07 17.80 -24.77
C PHE A 24 -3.50 18.02 -26.22
N ASP A 25 -4.41 18.97 -26.46
CA ASP A 25 -4.87 19.38 -27.79
C ASP A 25 -4.19 20.69 -28.20
N GLU A 26 -3.30 20.62 -29.20
CA GLU A 26 -2.47 21.74 -29.71
C GLU A 26 -1.86 22.66 -28.62
N VAL A 27 -1.44 22.08 -27.49
CA VAL A 27 -0.91 22.83 -26.34
C VAL A 27 0.47 23.42 -26.68
N LEU A 28 0.57 24.75 -26.70
CA LEU A 28 1.84 25.45 -26.77
C LEU A 28 2.59 25.30 -25.44
N VAL A 29 3.74 24.63 -25.46
CA VAL A 29 4.66 24.53 -24.31
C VAL A 29 5.76 25.59 -24.47
N PRO A 30 5.80 26.64 -23.63
CA PRO A 30 6.87 27.64 -23.67
C PRO A 30 8.24 27.03 -23.41
N TRP A 31 9.29 27.54 -24.08
CA TRP A 31 10.64 26.96 -24.01
C TRP A 31 11.22 26.95 -22.58
N GLU A 32 10.85 27.90 -21.74
CA GLU A 32 11.24 27.94 -20.33
C GLU A 32 10.65 26.80 -19.47
N ARG A 33 9.69 26.03 -20.01
CA ARG A 33 9.12 24.83 -19.36
C ARG A 33 9.64 23.52 -19.97
N VAL A 34 10.54 23.59 -20.95
CA VAL A 34 11.10 22.41 -21.62
C VAL A 34 12.39 21.97 -20.92
N PHE A 35 12.37 20.77 -20.35
CA PHE A 35 13.55 20.18 -19.68
C PHE A 35 14.47 19.42 -20.64
N PHE A 36 13.90 18.70 -21.62
CA PHE A 36 14.63 18.09 -22.73
C PHE A 36 13.72 17.98 -23.96
N TYR A 37 14.27 18.10 -25.17
CA TYR A 37 13.55 18.02 -26.44
C TYR A 37 14.32 17.17 -27.44
N ASN A 38 13.66 16.14 -28.00
CA ASN A 38 14.20 15.23 -29.01
C ASN A 38 15.61 14.67 -28.69
N ASN A 39 15.82 14.24 -27.44
CA ASN A 39 17.09 13.68 -26.97
C ASN A 39 16.89 12.26 -26.41
N LEU A 40 17.22 11.26 -27.22
CA LEU A 40 17.04 9.84 -26.89
C LEU A 40 17.93 9.40 -25.71
N ASP A 41 19.16 9.88 -25.64
CA ASP A 41 20.10 9.50 -24.59
C ASP A 41 19.59 9.95 -23.21
N VAL A 42 19.12 11.19 -23.11
CA VAL A 42 18.50 11.71 -21.88
C VAL A 42 17.22 10.93 -21.57
N SER A 43 16.35 10.69 -22.55
CA SER A 43 15.11 9.94 -22.37
C SER A 43 15.35 8.54 -21.77
N ASN A 44 16.38 7.84 -22.24
CA ASN A 44 16.68 6.48 -21.80
C ASN A 44 17.43 6.42 -20.47
N THR A 45 18.20 7.45 -20.13
CA THR A 45 19.10 7.42 -18.97
C THR A 45 18.61 8.24 -17.78
N PHE A 46 17.68 9.19 -17.98
CA PHE A 46 17.20 10.12 -16.95
C PHE A 46 16.81 9.41 -15.65
N LYS A 47 16.00 8.36 -15.73
CA LYS A 47 15.51 7.65 -14.53
C LYS A 47 16.65 7.04 -13.70
N ASN A 48 17.65 6.44 -14.36
CA ASN A 48 18.71 5.68 -13.69
C ASN A 48 19.91 6.54 -13.28
N LYS A 49 20.19 7.62 -14.03
CA LYS A 49 21.33 8.51 -13.73
C LYS A 49 20.96 9.63 -12.77
N SER A 50 19.73 10.16 -12.85
CA SER A 50 19.28 11.21 -11.94
C SER A 50 18.88 10.66 -10.57
N ALA A 51 18.67 11.57 -9.62
CA ALA A 51 18.17 11.23 -8.29
C ALA A 51 16.66 10.91 -8.28
N PHE A 52 15.99 11.03 -9.43
CA PHE A 52 14.55 10.82 -9.55
C PHE A 52 14.12 9.45 -9.03
N LEU A 53 14.74 8.37 -9.51
CA LEU A 53 14.31 7.01 -9.16
C LEU A 53 14.55 6.68 -7.68
N PRO A 54 15.76 6.86 -7.11
CA PRO A 54 15.99 6.57 -5.69
C PRO A 54 15.05 7.32 -4.74
N PHE A 55 14.82 8.62 -4.95
CA PHE A 55 13.92 9.39 -4.09
C PHE A 55 12.45 9.05 -4.31
N THR A 56 12.05 8.76 -5.55
CA THR A 56 10.68 8.29 -5.83
C THR A 56 10.41 6.98 -5.12
N LEU A 57 11.30 5.98 -5.24
CA LEU A 57 11.13 4.69 -4.58
C LEU A 57 11.19 4.82 -3.05
N HIS A 58 12.06 5.68 -2.51
CA HIS A 58 12.12 5.94 -1.07
C HIS A 58 10.79 6.46 -0.54
N GLN A 59 10.22 7.49 -1.19
CA GLN A 59 8.92 8.04 -0.80
C GLN A 59 7.80 6.98 -0.88
N ILE A 60 7.80 6.15 -1.92
CA ILE A 60 6.82 5.07 -2.08
C ILE A 60 6.93 4.07 -0.93
N VAL A 61 8.14 3.61 -0.61
CA VAL A 61 8.37 2.62 0.44
C VAL A 61 7.99 3.18 1.80
N CYS A 62 8.30 4.45 2.10
CA CYS A 62 7.83 5.13 3.31
C CYS A 62 6.30 5.07 3.45
N ARG A 63 5.58 5.40 2.37
CA ARG A 63 4.10 5.33 2.35
C ARG A 63 3.60 3.90 2.53
N GLN A 64 4.23 2.92 1.87
CA GLN A 64 3.88 1.50 1.97
C GLN A 64 4.10 0.95 3.39
N VAL A 65 5.16 1.37 4.09
CA VAL A 65 5.38 1.03 5.51
C VAL A 65 4.20 1.51 6.36
N ILE A 66 3.84 2.79 6.26
CA ILE A 66 2.71 3.35 7.03
C ILE A 66 1.39 2.67 6.68
N LYS A 67 1.15 2.38 5.40
CA LYS A 67 -0.04 1.66 4.95
C LYS A 67 -0.09 0.24 5.53
N THR A 68 1.05 -0.44 5.63
CA THR A 68 1.17 -1.77 6.23
C THR A 68 0.88 -1.73 7.72
N LYS A 69 1.39 -0.72 8.45
CA LYS A 69 1.05 -0.49 9.87
C LYS A 69 -0.45 -0.32 10.05
N PHE A 70 -1.07 0.50 9.20
CA PHE A 70 -2.51 0.71 9.23
C PHE A 70 -3.28 -0.60 9.01
N MET A 71 -2.93 -1.39 7.99
CA MET A 71 -3.58 -2.67 7.71
C MET A 71 -3.41 -3.67 8.87
N ALA A 72 -2.21 -3.77 9.45
CA ALA A 72 -1.95 -4.66 10.58
C ALA A 72 -2.73 -4.22 11.83
N GLY A 73 -2.78 -2.91 12.14
CA GLY A 73 -3.56 -2.38 13.24
C GLY A 73 -5.06 -2.59 13.07
N LEU A 74 -5.57 -2.43 11.84
CA LEU A 74 -6.96 -2.71 11.47
C LEU A 74 -7.30 -4.19 11.67
N ALA A 75 -6.45 -5.10 11.17
CA ALA A 75 -6.62 -6.54 11.35
C ALA A 75 -6.63 -6.94 12.83
N GLN A 76 -5.67 -6.47 13.62
CA GLN A 76 -5.61 -6.73 15.05
C GLN A 76 -6.85 -6.19 15.78
N SER A 77 -7.30 -4.98 15.41
CA SER A 77 -8.53 -4.40 15.98
C SER A 77 -9.76 -5.27 15.71
N ILE A 78 -9.87 -5.87 14.52
CA ILE A 78 -10.94 -6.83 14.21
C ILE A 78 -10.81 -8.08 15.08
N VAL A 79 -9.61 -8.63 15.22
CA VAL A 79 -9.33 -9.82 16.05
C VAL A 79 -9.75 -9.60 17.50
N ASP A 80 -9.39 -8.45 18.08
CA ASP A 80 -9.74 -8.11 19.46
C ASP A 80 -11.23 -7.78 19.62
N THR A 81 -11.84 -7.18 18.59
CA THR A 81 -13.27 -6.85 18.56
C THR A 81 -14.15 -8.09 18.56
N ILE A 82 -13.79 -9.10 17.76
CA ILE A 82 -14.52 -10.38 17.67
C ILE A 82 -14.09 -11.33 18.81
N ASN A 83 -12.93 -11.08 19.45
CA ASN A 83 -12.30 -11.91 20.46
C ASN A 83 -11.93 -13.32 19.94
N ILE A 84 -11.12 -13.35 18.87
CA ILE A 84 -10.71 -14.58 18.17
C ILE A 84 -9.19 -14.79 18.15
N SER A 85 -8.45 -14.12 19.03
CA SER A 85 -6.99 -14.19 19.08
C SER A 85 -6.44 -15.54 19.54
N GLU A 86 -7.25 -16.36 20.21
CA GLU A 86 -6.85 -17.69 20.71
C GLU A 86 -6.65 -18.72 19.60
N TYR A 87 -7.23 -18.51 18.41
CA TYR A 87 -7.18 -19.47 17.33
C TYR A 87 -5.84 -19.39 16.56
N PRO A 88 -5.08 -20.50 16.42
CA PRO A 88 -3.76 -20.47 15.79
C PRO A 88 -3.76 -19.95 14.34
N HIS A 89 -4.79 -20.27 13.56
CA HIS A 89 -4.90 -19.81 12.17
C HIS A 89 -5.11 -18.28 12.07
N ILE A 90 -5.73 -17.65 13.08
CA ILE A 90 -5.87 -16.19 13.18
C ILE A 90 -4.50 -15.56 13.49
N GLN A 91 -3.77 -16.16 14.45
CA GLN A 91 -2.42 -15.72 14.80
C GLN A 91 -1.47 -15.80 13.60
N GLU A 92 -1.53 -16.88 12.81
CA GLU A 92 -0.73 -17.05 11.60
C GLU A 92 -0.98 -15.91 10.59
N MET A 93 -2.25 -15.56 10.34
CA MET A 93 -2.58 -14.43 9.46
C MET A 93 -2.04 -13.09 9.99
N VAL A 94 -2.16 -12.83 11.29
CA VAL A 94 -1.59 -11.61 11.88
C VAL A 94 -0.06 -11.60 11.78
N VAL A 95 0.59 -12.75 11.97
CA VAL A 95 2.04 -12.91 11.81
C VAL A 95 2.49 -12.65 10.37
N GLU A 96 1.72 -13.03 9.35
CA GLU A 96 2.02 -12.65 7.95
C GLU A 96 2.09 -11.12 7.79
N MET A 97 1.18 -10.38 8.43
CA MET A 97 1.17 -8.90 8.38
C MET A 97 2.35 -8.29 9.14
N ILE A 98 2.72 -8.87 10.29
CA ILE A 98 3.91 -8.45 11.06
C ILE A 98 5.17 -8.68 10.24
N ALA A 99 5.32 -9.87 9.63
CA ALA A 99 6.47 -10.19 8.80
C ALA A 99 6.58 -9.24 7.60
N ALA A 100 5.46 -8.91 6.96
CA ALA A 100 5.42 -7.92 5.89
C ALA A 100 5.87 -6.54 6.38
N LEU A 101 5.38 -6.08 7.54
CA LEU A 101 5.75 -4.78 8.12
C LEU A 101 7.25 -4.71 8.41
N GLU A 102 7.77 -5.65 9.20
CA GLU A 102 9.17 -5.70 9.59
C GLU A 102 10.11 -5.82 8.38
N THR A 103 9.71 -6.58 7.36
CA THR A 103 10.47 -6.68 6.09
C THR A 103 10.54 -5.34 5.37
N MET A 104 9.42 -4.64 5.24
CA MET A 104 9.37 -3.35 4.54
C MET A 104 10.16 -2.28 5.30
N GLU A 105 10.09 -2.25 6.63
CA GLU A 105 10.88 -1.34 7.46
C GLU A 105 12.37 -1.65 7.39
N ALA A 106 12.76 -2.92 7.45
CA ALA A 106 14.16 -3.32 7.33
C ALA A 106 14.75 -2.92 5.97
N LEU A 107 13.99 -3.05 4.88
CA LEU A 107 14.42 -2.62 3.55
C LEU A 107 14.55 -1.10 3.46
N LEU A 108 13.62 -0.34 4.03
CA LEU A 108 13.70 1.11 4.09
C LEU A 108 14.92 1.58 4.87
N ILE A 109 15.13 1.05 6.08
CA ILE A 109 16.28 1.37 6.93
C ILE A 109 17.59 1.01 6.23
N LYS A 110 17.66 -0.17 5.58
CA LYS A 110 18.83 -0.55 4.80
C LYS A 110 19.13 0.48 3.69
N ALA A 111 18.10 0.96 2.99
CA ALA A 111 18.26 1.98 1.96
C ALA A 111 18.86 3.27 2.50
N GLU A 112 18.41 3.70 3.68
CA GLU A 112 18.86 4.94 4.33
C GLU A 112 20.26 4.80 4.94
N CYS A 113 20.54 3.72 5.66
CA CYS A 113 21.84 3.45 6.27
C CYS A 113 22.95 3.27 5.23
N ASN A 114 22.63 2.70 4.07
CA ASN A 114 23.58 2.50 2.97
C ASN A 114 23.57 3.65 1.96
N ALA A 115 22.95 4.79 2.27
CA ALA A 115 22.93 5.95 1.40
C ALA A 115 24.35 6.39 1.03
N LYS A 116 24.53 6.78 -0.24
CA LYS A 116 25.82 7.20 -0.80
C LYS A 116 25.62 8.45 -1.64
N LYS A 117 26.69 9.26 -1.69
CA LYS A 117 26.74 10.37 -2.64
C LYS A 117 26.82 9.85 -4.07
N ASP A 118 26.11 10.51 -4.97
CA ASP A 118 26.21 10.31 -6.40
C ASP A 118 27.39 11.08 -7.01
N GLU A 119 27.51 11.05 -8.34
CA GLU A 119 28.52 11.81 -9.11
C GLU A 119 28.36 13.34 -9.02
N PHE A 120 27.24 13.84 -8.47
CA PHE A 120 26.92 15.25 -8.26
C PHE A 120 27.01 15.65 -6.78
N GLU A 121 27.64 14.83 -5.93
CA GLU A 121 27.79 15.02 -4.48
C GLU A 121 26.46 15.04 -3.69
N LEU A 122 25.35 14.61 -4.30
CA LEU A 122 24.04 14.49 -3.66
C LEU A 122 23.91 13.13 -2.97
N MET A 123 23.57 13.15 -1.70
CA MET A 123 23.28 11.93 -0.94
C MET A 123 21.99 11.27 -1.46
N ARG A 124 22.06 10.01 -1.89
CA ARG A 124 20.92 9.22 -2.36
C ARG A 124 20.77 7.93 -1.54
N PRO A 125 19.55 7.49 -1.23
CA PRO A 125 19.33 6.19 -0.61
C PRO A 125 19.79 5.06 -1.54
N GLU A 126 20.18 3.93 -0.95
CA GLU A 126 20.57 2.75 -1.72
C GLU A 126 19.37 2.22 -2.52
N LEU A 127 19.56 2.05 -3.84
CA LEU A 127 18.47 1.76 -4.76
C LEU A 127 17.95 0.32 -4.65
N ALA A 128 18.86 -0.66 -4.51
CA ALA A 128 18.52 -2.08 -4.51
C ALA A 128 17.46 -2.48 -3.45
N PRO A 129 17.59 -2.12 -2.15
CA PRO A 129 16.54 -2.44 -1.16
C PRO A 129 15.19 -1.80 -1.48
N LEU A 130 15.17 -0.58 -2.05
CA LEU A 130 13.93 0.09 -2.44
C LEU A 130 13.23 -0.61 -3.62
N GLN A 131 14.00 -1.09 -4.59
CA GLN A 131 13.47 -1.88 -5.71
C GLN A 131 12.91 -3.23 -5.23
N VAL A 132 13.61 -3.91 -4.30
CA VAL A 132 13.12 -5.15 -3.69
C VAL A 132 11.83 -4.89 -2.91
N ALA A 133 11.77 -3.85 -2.10
CA ALA A 133 10.58 -3.50 -1.32
C ALA A 133 9.37 -3.26 -2.23
N THR A 134 9.53 -2.40 -3.23
CA THR A 134 8.44 -2.06 -4.16
C THR A 134 7.99 -3.23 -5.03
N TYR A 135 8.92 -4.08 -5.49
CA TYR A 135 8.58 -5.32 -6.19
C TYR A 135 7.78 -6.27 -5.30
N THR A 136 8.26 -6.52 -4.08
CA THR A 136 7.63 -7.46 -3.13
C THR A 136 6.25 -6.97 -2.71
N TYR A 137 6.06 -5.64 -2.60
CA TYR A 137 4.77 -5.08 -2.20
C TYR A 137 3.63 -5.37 -3.19
N THR A 138 3.94 -5.63 -4.46
CA THR A 138 2.95 -5.97 -5.48
C THR A 138 2.17 -7.26 -5.16
N THR A 139 2.75 -8.16 -4.38
CA THR A 139 2.12 -9.41 -3.93
C THR A 139 1.72 -9.36 -2.46
N ILE A 140 2.50 -8.69 -1.62
CA ILE A 140 2.19 -8.52 -0.19
C ILE A 140 0.87 -7.76 0.00
N TYR A 141 0.68 -6.60 -0.65
CA TYR A 141 -0.50 -5.78 -0.37
C TYR A 141 -1.84 -6.48 -0.67
N PRO A 142 -2.00 -7.18 -1.82
CA PRO A 142 -3.18 -8.02 -2.04
C PRO A 142 -3.41 -9.06 -0.94
N ARG A 143 -2.35 -9.67 -0.39
CA ARG A 143 -2.46 -10.62 0.71
C ARG A 143 -2.89 -9.94 2.02
N LEU A 144 -2.38 -8.75 2.32
CA LEU A 144 -2.83 -7.97 3.49
C LEU A 144 -4.33 -7.62 3.41
N VAL A 145 -4.81 -7.27 2.23
CA VAL A 145 -6.22 -7.01 1.95
C VAL A 145 -7.05 -8.29 2.15
N GLU A 146 -6.59 -9.41 1.60
CA GLU A 146 -7.25 -10.71 1.76
C GLU A 146 -7.33 -11.15 3.23
N ILE A 147 -6.28 -10.93 4.03
CA ILE A 147 -6.29 -11.24 5.47
C ILE A 147 -7.37 -10.44 6.20
N VAL A 148 -7.45 -9.12 5.98
CA VAL A 148 -8.52 -8.30 6.56
C VAL A 148 -9.89 -8.81 6.11
N GLN A 149 -10.01 -9.25 4.86
CA GLN A 149 -11.25 -9.83 4.35
C GLN A 149 -11.64 -11.13 5.03
N PHE A 150 -10.69 -12.03 5.28
CA PHE A 150 -10.96 -13.27 6.00
C PHE A 150 -11.31 -13.03 7.47
N LEU A 151 -10.63 -12.11 8.15
CA LEU A 151 -10.92 -11.75 9.53
C LEU A 151 -12.32 -11.10 9.68
N GLY A 152 -12.69 -10.24 8.74
CA GLY A 152 -13.99 -9.54 8.75
C GLY A 152 -15.17 -10.40 8.28
N SER A 153 -14.94 -11.31 7.32
CA SER A 153 -15.92 -12.28 6.80
C SER A 153 -17.30 -11.65 6.53
N SER A 154 -18.39 -12.33 6.92
CA SER A 154 -19.78 -11.84 6.77
C SER A 154 -20.07 -10.53 7.51
N GLY A 155 -19.28 -10.18 8.53
CA GLY A 155 -19.42 -8.91 9.25
C GLY A 155 -19.14 -7.69 8.38
N MET A 156 -18.42 -7.87 7.26
CA MET A 156 -18.17 -6.79 6.30
C MET A 156 -19.22 -6.70 5.18
N VAL A 157 -20.22 -7.57 5.17
CA VAL A 157 -21.33 -7.53 4.21
C VAL A 157 -22.55 -6.86 4.84
N SER A 158 -22.88 -7.26 6.06
CA SER A 158 -24.01 -6.71 6.81
C SER A 158 -23.57 -5.52 7.66
N ILE A 159 -23.28 -4.39 7.00
CA ILE A 159 -22.83 -3.16 7.68
C ILE A 159 -23.91 -2.07 7.53
N PRO A 160 -24.66 -1.74 8.59
CA PRO A 160 -25.59 -0.62 8.58
C PRO A 160 -24.90 0.71 8.30
N THR A 161 -25.68 1.70 7.86
CA THR A 161 -25.24 3.08 7.65
C THR A 161 -25.39 3.91 8.91
N GLU A 162 -24.78 5.10 8.92
CA GLU A 162 -25.00 6.11 9.96
C GLU A 162 -26.49 6.45 10.11
N ALA A 163 -27.21 6.54 8.98
CA ALA A 163 -28.64 6.83 8.96
C ALA A 163 -29.48 5.72 9.63
N ASP A 164 -29.06 4.46 9.54
CA ASP A 164 -29.75 3.34 10.17
C ASP A 164 -29.70 3.45 11.72
N PHE A 165 -28.58 3.91 12.29
CA PHE A 165 -28.46 4.19 13.73
C PHE A 165 -29.27 5.41 14.19
N ALA A 166 -29.72 6.25 13.27
CA ALA A 166 -30.63 7.36 13.53
C ALA A 166 -32.12 7.00 13.30
N SER A 167 -32.40 5.76 12.89
CA SER A 167 -33.75 5.30 12.52
C SER A 167 -34.44 4.50 13.63
N GLU A 168 -35.67 4.06 13.35
CA GLU A 168 -36.48 3.26 14.29
C GLU A 168 -35.88 1.88 14.62
N ILE A 169 -35.01 1.34 13.76
CA ILE A 169 -34.38 0.03 13.98
C ILE A 169 -33.14 0.09 14.89
N ARG A 170 -32.77 1.28 15.40
CA ARG A 170 -31.57 1.47 16.24
C ARG A 170 -31.47 0.46 17.39
N ALA A 171 -32.58 0.21 18.09
CA ALA A 171 -32.61 -0.72 19.21
C ALA A 171 -32.23 -2.15 18.79
N ASP A 172 -32.70 -2.60 17.61
CA ASP A 172 -32.32 -3.89 17.05
C ASP A 172 -30.83 -3.92 16.68
N LEU A 173 -30.30 -2.84 16.10
CA LEU A 173 -28.87 -2.73 15.78
C LEU A 173 -28.01 -2.82 17.04
N GLU A 174 -28.35 -2.06 18.09
CA GLU A 174 -27.65 -2.08 19.38
C GLU A 174 -27.68 -3.48 20.00
N GLN A 175 -28.81 -4.18 19.93
CA GLN A 175 -28.95 -5.52 20.49
C GLN A 175 -28.19 -6.60 19.70
N TYR A 176 -28.27 -6.58 18.36
CA TYR A 176 -27.81 -7.69 17.51
C TYR A 176 -26.45 -7.47 16.87
N LEU A 177 -25.92 -6.25 16.83
CA LEU A 177 -24.65 -5.94 16.19
C LEU A 177 -23.52 -5.55 17.14
N GLN A 178 -23.70 -5.64 18.46
CA GLN A 178 -22.58 -5.58 19.41
C GLN A 178 -21.55 -6.70 19.15
N SER A 179 -20.31 -6.49 19.61
CA SER A 179 -19.25 -7.50 19.54
C SER A 179 -18.93 -8.07 20.92
N ALA A 180 -17.89 -8.90 21.01
CA ALA A 180 -17.40 -9.39 22.29
C ALA A 180 -16.86 -8.26 23.20
N THR A 181 -16.44 -7.13 22.61
CA THR A 181 -15.71 -6.07 23.33
C THR A 181 -16.17 -4.66 23.01
N LEU A 182 -17.00 -4.44 21.98
CA LEU A 182 -17.49 -3.12 21.56
C LEU A 182 -19.01 -3.09 21.42
N GLU A 183 -19.57 -1.91 21.65
CA GLU A 183 -20.98 -1.62 21.34
C GLU A 183 -21.22 -1.62 19.82
N ALA A 184 -22.48 -1.80 19.42
CA ALA A 184 -22.85 -1.98 18.02
C ALA A 184 -22.34 -0.87 17.08
N GLU A 185 -22.48 0.39 17.48
CA GLU A 185 -22.06 1.53 16.64
C GLU A 185 -20.54 1.57 16.44
N GLU A 186 -19.77 1.29 17.49
CA GLU A 186 -18.30 1.27 17.44
C GLU A 186 -17.78 0.11 16.59
N ARG A 187 -18.38 -1.08 16.78
CA ARG A 187 -18.09 -2.24 15.93
C ARG A 187 -18.43 -1.92 14.47
N VAL A 188 -19.59 -1.32 14.18
CA VAL A 188 -19.96 -0.96 12.81
C VAL A 188 -18.97 0.04 12.20
N LYS A 189 -18.52 1.05 12.95
CA LYS A 189 -17.47 1.98 12.48
C LYS A 189 -16.18 1.25 12.09
N LEU A 190 -15.72 0.30 12.90
CA LEU A 190 -14.53 -0.50 12.57
C LEU A 190 -14.73 -1.33 11.30
N PHE A 191 -15.89 -1.97 11.14
CA PHE A 191 -16.19 -2.79 9.97
C PHE A 191 -16.43 -1.94 8.70
N ARG A 192 -16.99 -0.73 8.82
CA ARG A 192 -17.02 0.27 7.73
C ARG A 192 -15.61 0.65 7.30
N LEU A 193 -14.71 0.90 8.25
CA LEU A 193 -13.31 1.17 7.95
C LEU A 193 -12.62 0.01 7.23
N ALA A 194 -12.85 -1.22 7.69
CA ALA A 194 -12.31 -2.42 7.07
C ALA A 194 -12.82 -2.61 5.63
N TRP A 195 -14.12 -2.45 5.44
CA TRP A 195 -14.77 -2.53 4.13
C TRP A 195 -14.28 -1.44 3.19
N ASP A 196 -14.19 -0.18 3.64
CA ASP A 196 -13.72 0.92 2.79
C ASP A 196 -12.23 0.79 2.44
N ALA A 197 -11.44 0.16 3.31
CA ALA A 197 -10.04 -0.13 3.04
C ALA A 197 -9.82 -1.28 2.02
N THR A 198 -10.79 -2.18 1.83
CA THR A 198 -10.55 -3.47 1.15
C THR A 198 -11.56 -3.86 0.07
N MET A 199 -12.79 -3.37 0.12
CA MET A 199 -13.91 -3.85 -0.70
C MET A 199 -14.66 -2.73 -1.42
N SER A 200 -14.65 -1.50 -0.91
CA SER A 200 -15.24 -0.35 -1.61
C SER A 200 -14.55 -0.09 -2.95
N ALA A 201 -15.13 0.79 -3.78
CA ALA A 201 -14.48 1.24 -5.01
C ALA A 201 -13.07 1.80 -4.74
N PHE A 202 -12.93 2.59 -3.67
CA PHE A 202 -11.65 3.09 -3.18
C PHE A 202 -10.71 1.96 -2.76
N GLY A 203 -11.11 1.07 -1.85
CA GLY A 203 -10.26 -0.03 -1.37
C GLY A 203 -9.82 -0.99 -2.48
N SER A 204 -10.72 -1.31 -3.41
CA SER A 204 -10.42 -2.12 -4.58
C SER A 204 -9.44 -1.42 -5.53
N ARG A 205 -9.65 -0.12 -5.80
CA ARG A 205 -8.72 0.71 -6.58
C ARG A 205 -7.35 0.78 -5.92
N GLN A 206 -7.27 0.94 -4.60
CA GLN A 206 -6.02 0.95 -3.85
C GLN A 206 -5.25 -0.37 -4.00
N THR A 207 -5.94 -1.51 -4.03
CA THR A 207 -5.32 -2.82 -4.30
C THR A 207 -4.73 -2.89 -5.69
N GLN A 208 -5.47 -2.41 -6.70
CA GLN A 208 -4.99 -2.36 -8.07
C GLN A 208 -3.82 -1.38 -8.24
N TYR A 209 -3.88 -0.25 -7.55
CA TYR A 209 -2.83 0.74 -7.51
C TYR A 209 -1.52 0.14 -6.98
N GLU A 210 -1.50 -0.47 -5.78
CA GLU A 210 -0.25 -1.05 -5.24
C GLU A 210 0.32 -2.17 -6.12
N ARG A 211 -0.55 -2.90 -6.84
CA ARG A 211 -0.13 -3.98 -7.74
C ARG A 211 0.58 -3.47 -8.99
N PHE A 212 0.19 -2.29 -9.50
CA PHE A 212 0.64 -1.77 -10.80
C PHE A 212 1.20 -0.36 -10.78
N PHE A 213 1.41 0.25 -9.60
CA PHE A 213 1.83 1.64 -9.47
C PHE A 213 3.11 1.94 -10.25
N LEU A 214 4.08 1.04 -10.17
CA LEU A 214 5.33 1.11 -10.93
C LEU A 214 5.28 0.24 -12.19
N GLY A 215 4.11 -0.02 -12.76
CA GLY A 215 3.93 -0.90 -13.92
C GLY A 215 3.83 -2.38 -13.55
N SER A 216 3.91 -3.25 -14.56
CA SER A 216 3.69 -4.70 -14.36
C SER A 216 4.76 -5.33 -13.47
N PRO A 217 4.40 -6.26 -12.56
CA PRO A 217 5.36 -6.96 -11.71
C PRO A 217 6.48 -7.65 -12.51
N ASN A 218 6.16 -8.20 -13.69
CA ASN A 218 7.15 -8.80 -14.59
C ASN A 218 8.19 -7.79 -15.08
N ARG A 219 7.79 -6.54 -15.36
CA ARG A 219 8.73 -5.48 -15.76
C ARG A 219 9.67 -5.14 -14.61
N LEU A 220 9.14 -5.01 -13.39
CA LEU A 220 9.94 -4.74 -12.20
C LEU A 220 10.94 -5.87 -11.90
N ALA A 221 10.50 -7.13 -12.02
CA ALA A 221 11.37 -8.30 -11.86
C ALA A 221 12.51 -8.30 -12.89
N ASN A 222 12.20 -8.03 -14.16
CA ASN A 222 13.19 -7.93 -15.22
C ASN A 222 14.19 -6.78 -14.97
N GLU A 223 13.71 -5.62 -14.52
CA GLU A 223 14.58 -4.49 -14.19
C GLU A 223 15.53 -4.83 -13.04
N LEU A 224 15.01 -5.42 -11.96
CA LEU A 224 15.81 -5.83 -10.81
C LEU A 224 16.85 -6.90 -11.20
N TYR A 225 16.46 -7.91 -11.97
CA TYR A 225 17.36 -8.96 -12.45
C TYR A 225 18.54 -8.40 -13.25
N ASN A 226 18.28 -7.45 -14.15
CA ASN A 226 19.32 -6.87 -15.00
C ASN A 226 20.23 -5.87 -14.26
N GLN A 227 19.77 -5.29 -13.14
CA GLN A 227 20.51 -4.27 -12.40
C GLN A 227 21.28 -4.84 -11.19
N TYR A 228 20.84 -5.98 -10.65
CA TYR A 228 21.45 -6.56 -9.45
C TYR A 228 22.70 -7.38 -9.81
N ASP A 229 23.87 -6.94 -9.33
CA ASP A 229 25.13 -7.63 -9.62
C ASP A 229 25.28 -8.93 -8.81
N LEU A 230 25.04 -10.04 -9.49
CA LEU A 230 25.22 -11.39 -8.93
C LEU A 230 26.64 -11.95 -9.16
N LYS A 231 27.51 -11.25 -9.91
CA LYS A 231 28.82 -11.77 -10.32
C LYS A 231 29.68 -12.16 -9.13
N GLN A 232 29.70 -11.33 -8.08
CA GLN A 232 30.44 -11.61 -6.85
C GLN A 232 30.08 -12.97 -6.22
N TYR A 233 28.80 -13.36 -6.26
CA TYR A 233 28.33 -14.63 -5.70
C TYR A 233 28.71 -15.79 -6.62
N THR A 234 28.57 -15.60 -7.94
CA THR A 234 28.98 -16.63 -8.91
C THR A 234 30.49 -16.86 -8.93
N ASP A 235 31.29 -15.81 -8.69
CA ASP A 235 32.75 -15.91 -8.61
C ASP A 235 33.17 -16.62 -7.31
N TYR A 236 32.48 -16.39 -6.19
CA TYR A 236 32.68 -17.13 -4.95
C TYR A 236 32.45 -18.64 -5.13
N LEU A 237 31.46 -19.05 -5.94
CA LEU A 237 31.24 -20.47 -6.20
C LEU A 237 32.40 -21.14 -6.95
N LYS A 238 33.22 -20.38 -7.71
CA LYS A 238 34.39 -20.93 -8.40
C LYS A 238 35.54 -21.30 -7.47
N SER A 239 35.46 -20.94 -6.18
CA SER A 239 36.47 -21.33 -5.18
C SER A 239 36.19 -22.66 -4.46
N PHE A 240 35.07 -23.32 -4.78
CA PHE A 240 34.76 -24.69 -4.36
C PHE A 240 35.10 -25.67 -5.48
#